data_AF-K5E3T5-F1
#
_entry.id   AF-K5E3T5-F1
#
_cell.length_a   1.000
_cell.length_b   1.000
_cell.length_c   1.000
_cell.angle_alpha   90.00
_cell.angle_beta   90.00
_cell.angle_gamma   90.00
#
_symmetry.space_group_name_H-M   'P 1'
#
loop_
_entity.id
_entity.type
_entity.pdbx_description
1 polymer ?
#
loop_
_entity_poly.entity_id
_entity_poly.type
_entity_poly.pdbx_seq_one_letter_code
_entity_poly.pdbx_strand_id
1 'polypeptide(L)'
;MPFGALKESIPLNSSVSMKPATIPVISLMASCLLTTNSWGQSAPTKQQLERWHKQFPAADTNRDGILSSEEATAYRKKMLATRSKQSENDRLARGAPRQFKVDAGWDLPRFPDESVCYKTPTQIKAIYEDVKPANQDTIVSFPEPTGRERRIVATGHSFMAPGFNTLPKICKAAGIQPMLYTHTGGGITGSARYKWEQENGIFQFEGSPVPKLLATISNANWDAMMFGPYFNDKPEYYSCWIDFCLKFNPDMKFYLSDAWPQLYQLGENPASESFFTEEVFDRLGMERRTLSNEVIDVLRKKYPDKVFVLPTSDAMVLAAKAYLRGDLPGIDGVHRVIGGKQRSLWKDQLGHLGPGFERLEGYVFYATLYGESPERIEAPITFGGDPSFPTTKLDQTFRKIAWQAVTKHPYSGVKDEDGDGISDNHQQHGNQSTGQTDAK
;
A
#
# COMPACT_ATOMS: atom_id res chain seq x y z
N MET A 1 44.42 -20.18 63.50
CA MET A 1 45.25 -21.39 63.30
C MET A 1 44.49 -22.60 63.84
N PRO A 2 44.60 -23.82 63.26
CA PRO A 2 45.52 -24.27 62.20
C PRO A 2 44.83 -24.24 60.81
N PHE A 3 45.49 -24.03 59.66
CA PHE A 3 46.64 -24.66 58.99
C PHE A 3 46.39 -26.07 58.44
N GLY A 4 46.40 -26.14 57.10
CA GLY A 4 46.39 -27.36 56.28
C GLY A 4 46.58 -26.99 54.80
N ALA A 5 47.81 -26.64 54.42
CA ALA A 5 48.31 -26.52 53.04
C ALA A 5 48.49 -27.93 52.43
N LEU A 6 48.73 -28.22 51.13
CA LEU A 6 49.40 -27.55 50.02
C LEU A 6 49.29 -28.49 48.78
N LYS A 7 49.44 -27.92 47.57
CA LYS A 7 49.95 -28.47 46.27
C LYS A 7 49.01 -28.17 45.08
N GLU A 8 49.24 -27.10 44.32
CA GLU A 8 50.26 -26.88 43.27
C GLU A 8 49.80 -27.32 41.87
N SER A 9 49.53 -26.34 40.99
CA SER A 9 50.25 -26.16 39.71
C SER A 9 49.82 -24.87 39.00
N ILE A 10 50.81 -24.06 38.65
CA ILE A 10 50.84 -22.83 37.80
C ILE A 10 51.43 -23.31 36.45
N PRO A 11 51.13 -22.79 35.22
CA PRO A 11 51.35 -21.37 34.86
C PRO A 11 50.50 -20.68 33.77
N LEU A 12 50.58 -19.33 33.85
CA LEU A 12 50.70 -18.30 32.80
C LEU A 12 49.98 -18.51 31.45
N ASN A 13 49.18 -17.55 30.99
CA ASN A 13 49.68 -16.30 30.38
C ASN A 13 48.55 -15.34 29.95
N SER A 14 48.95 -14.08 29.83
CA SER A 14 48.26 -12.90 29.38
C SER A 14 47.64 -12.97 27.99
N SER A 15 46.44 -12.42 27.83
CA SER A 15 46.15 -11.44 26.76
C SER A 15 44.83 -10.72 27.04
N VAL A 16 44.95 -9.42 27.32
CA VAL A 16 43.84 -8.47 27.29
C VAL A 16 43.45 -8.30 25.82
N SER A 17 42.36 -8.94 25.40
CA SER A 17 41.72 -8.65 24.13
C SER A 17 40.74 -7.49 24.34
N MET A 18 41.15 -6.29 23.93
CA MET A 18 40.23 -5.17 23.72
C MET A 18 39.20 -5.59 22.66
N LYS A 19 37.94 -5.71 23.08
CA LYS A 19 36.82 -5.86 22.15
C LYS A 19 36.76 -4.64 21.23
N PRO A 20 36.70 -4.81 19.90
CA PRO A 20 36.45 -3.68 19.02
C PRO A 20 35.03 -3.15 19.29
N ALA A 21 34.91 -1.84 19.47
CA ALA A 21 33.63 -1.16 19.59
C ALA A 21 32.80 -1.42 18.32
N THR A 22 31.76 -2.23 18.43
CA THR A 22 30.72 -2.39 17.41
C THR A 22 29.95 -1.08 17.30
N ILE A 23 30.23 -0.31 16.24
CA ILE A 23 29.41 0.81 15.79
C ILE A 23 28.09 0.22 15.27
N PRO A 24 26.91 0.62 15.80
CA PRO A 24 25.64 0.12 15.29
C PRO A 24 25.44 0.67 13.87
N VAL A 25 25.34 -0.23 12.90
CA VAL A 25 24.98 0.10 11.52
C VAL A 25 23.50 0.50 11.51
N ILE A 26 23.25 1.80 11.60
CA ILE A 26 21.93 2.39 11.35
C ILE A 26 21.61 2.15 9.87
N SER A 27 20.71 1.19 9.59
CA SER A 27 20.15 1.00 8.25
C SER A 27 19.22 2.16 7.92
N LEU A 28 19.80 3.23 7.37
CA LEU A 28 19.07 4.40 6.89
C LEU A 28 18.40 4.05 5.54
N MET A 29 17.08 3.78 5.56
CA MET A 29 16.32 3.49 4.34
C MET A 29 16.04 4.76 3.53
N ALA A 30 16.97 5.11 2.64
CA ALA A 30 16.76 6.10 1.58
C ALA A 30 15.84 5.52 0.49
N SER A 31 14.52 5.69 0.61
CA SER A 31 13.53 5.23 -0.38
C SER A 31 12.56 6.32 -0.85
N CYS A 32 12.92 7.61 -0.77
CA CYS A 32 11.99 8.69 -1.10
C CYS A 32 12.00 9.21 -2.55
N LEU A 33 12.72 8.62 -3.53
CA LEU A 33 12.94 9.34 -4.81
C LEU A 33 12.88 8.55 -6.13
N LEU A 34 12.27 7.36 -6.22
CA LEU A 34 12.42 6.54 -7.43
C LEU A 34 11.18 5.78 -7.90
N THR A 35 10.09 6.50 -8.15
CA THR A 35 9.03 6.03 -9.06
C THR A 35 8.55 7.14 -10.02
N THR A 36 9.48 7.77 -10.75
CA THR A 36 9.16 8.36 -12.06
C THR A 36 10.34 8.21 -13.02
N ASN A 37 10.12 7.51 -14.13
CA ASN A 37 10.95 7.63 -15.32
C ASN A 37 10.55 8.94 -16.02
N SER A 38 11.32 10.01 -15.82
CA SER A 38 11.33 11.16 -16.72
C SER A 38 12.66 11.91 -16.57
N TRP A 39 13.43 11.95 -17.64
CA TRP A 39 14.71 12.64 -17.75
C TRP A 39 14.50 14.16 -17.81
N GLY A 40 15.37 14.90 -17.12
CA GLY A 40 15.46 16.35 -17.09
C GLY A 40 16.17 16.83 -15.82
N GLN A 41 17.50 16.95 -15.88
CA GLN A 41 18.34 17.36 -14.75
C GLN A 41 18.30 18.87 -14.54
N SER A 42 17.77 19.31 -13.41
CA SER A 42 18.18 20.58 -12.79
C SER A 42 19.16 20.25 -11.66
N ALA A 43 20.28 20.99 -11.57
CA ALA A 43 21.21 20.83 -10.45
C ALA A 43 20.47 21.13 -9.11
N PRO A 44 20.68 20.32 -8.06
CA PRO A 44 20.03 20.54 -6.78
C PRO A 44 20.47 21.87 -6.15
N THR A 45 19.54 22.55 -5.48
CA THR A 45 19.81 23.84 -4.84
C THR A 45 20.65 23.66 -3.57
N LYS A 46 21.34 24.73 -3.13
CA LYS A 46 22.17 24.70 -1.90
C LYS A 46 21.37 24.26 -0.66
N GLN A 47 20.12 24.71 -0.53
CA GLN A 47 19.24 24.28 0.56
C GLN A 47 18.85 22.79 0.47
N GLN A 48 18.67 22.25 -0.74
CA GLN A 48 18.41 20.81 -0.93
C GLN A 48 19.63 19.98 -0.52
N LEU A 49 20.84 20.44 -0.85
CA LEU A 49 22.09 19.79 -0.48
C LEU A 49 22.33 19.81 1.04
N GLU A 50 22.07 20.93 1.72
CA GLU A 50 22.15 21.02 3.19
C GLU A 50 21.14 20.09 3.89
N ARG A 51 19.93 19.96 3.34
CA ARG A 51 18.92 19.00 3.84
C ARG A 51 19.36 17.55 3.64
N TRP A 52 19.91 17.23 2.46
CA TRP A 52 20.42 15.89 2.17
C TRP A 52 21.65 15.54 2.99
N HIS A 53 22.50 16.50 3.32
CA HIS A 53 23.65 16.29 4.23
C HIS A 53 23.18 15.86 5.62
N LYS A 54 22.18 16.54 6.19
CA LYS A 54 21.58 16.16 7.48
C LYS A 54 20.96 14.76 7.47
N GLN A 55 20.28 14.42 6.38
CA GLN A 55 19.63 13.11 6.24
C GLN A 55 20.62 11.99 5.90
N PHE A 56 21.68 12.28 5.14
CA PHE A 56 22.65 11.28 4.69
C PHE A 56 24.08 11.79 4.93
N PRO A 57 24.55 11.84 6.19
CA PRO A 57 25.89 12.31 6.50
C PRO A 57 26.99 11.50 5.80
N ALA A 58 26.72 10.23 5.48
CA ALA A 58 27.61 9.35 4.74
C ALA A 58 27.74 9.68 3.23
N ALA A 59 26.97 10.65 2.73
CA ALA A 59 27.07 11.13 1.36
C ALA A 59 28.19 12.16 1.18
N ASP A 60 28.60 12.85 2.26
CA ASP A 60 29.76 13.73 2.31
C ASP A 60 31.03 12.88 2.40
N THR A 61 31.64 12.64 1.24
CA THR A 61 32.73 11.69 1.09
C THR A 61 34.09 12.33 1.32
N ASN A 62 34.22 13.62 1.01
CA ASN A 62 35.44 14.38 1.26
C ASN A 62 35.51 14.91 2.71
N ARG A 63 34.42 14.80 3.49
CA ARG A 63 34.29 15.22 4.89
C ARG A 63 34.53 16.71 5.09
N ASP A 64 34.20 17.53 4.10
CA ASP A 64 34.32 18.98 4.18
C ASP A 64 33.13 19.64 4.91
N GLY A 65 32.11 18.84 5.27
CA GLY A 65 30.93 19.31 5.99
C GLY A 65 29.86 19.91 5.09
N ILE A 66 30.02 19.86 3.76
CA ILE A 66 29.09 20.44 2.77
C ILE A 66 28.85 19.45 1.64
N LEU A 67 27.63 18.90 1.56
CA LEU A 67 27.31 17.97 0.48
C LEU A 67 27.30 18.67 -0.90
N SER A 68 28.16 18.24 -1.81
CA SER A 68 28.15 18.72 -3.20
C SER A 68 27.13 17.97 -4.08
N SER A 69 26.74 18.57 -5.21
CA SER A 69 25.86 17.93 -6.21
C SER A 69 26.45 16.63 -6.77
N GLU A 70 27.77 16.58 -6.88
CA GLU A 70 28.52 15.42 -7.37
C GLU A 70 28.51 14.28 -6.36
N GLU A 71 28.72 14.59 -5.08
CA GLU A 71 28.63 13.64 -3.98
C GLU A 71 27.21 13.10 -3.78
N ALA A 72 26.20 13.97 -3.84
CA ALA A 72 24.80 13.54 -3.77
C ALA A 72 24.46 12.57 -4.92
N THR A 73 24.94 12.87 -6.13
CA THR A 73 24.73 12.01 -7.31
C THR A 73 25.50 10.69 -7.19
N ALA A 74 26.74 10.73 -6.72
CA ALA A 74 27.59 9.56 -6.51
C ALA A 74 27.01 8.64 -5.41
N TYR A 75 26.54 9.22 -4.30
CA TYR A 75 25.88 8.50 -3.22
C TYR A 75 24.57 7.86 -3.70
N ARG A 76 23.76 8.57 -4.49
CA ARG A 76 22.54 8.01 -5.12
C ARG A 76 22.88 6.85 -6.05
N LYS A 77 23.89 7.00 -6.93
CA LYS A 77 24.36 5.92 -7.82
C LYS A 77 24.90 4.73 -7.03
N LYS A 78 25.62 4.97 -5.92
CA LYS A 78 26.12 3.92 -5.02
C LYS A 78 24.99 3.20 -4.31
N MET A 79 23.95 3.89 -3.85
CA MET A 79 22.78 3.27 -3.23
C MET A 79 21.96 2.45 -4.24
N LEU A 80 21.84 2.94 -5.47
CA LEU A 80 21.27 2.21 -6.61
C LEU A 80 22.09 0.95 -6.97
N ALA A 81 23.41 1.08 -7.02
CA ALA A 81 24.32 -0.02 -7.33
C ALA A 81 24.42 -1.05 -6.18
N THR A 82 24.33 -0.61 -4.92
CA THR A 82 24.27 -1.50 -3.76
C THR A 82 22.95 -2.27 -3.76
N ARG A 83 21.84 -1.63 -4.19
CA ARG A 83 20.57 -2.30 -4.43
C ARG A 83 20.65 -3.33 -5.55
N SER A 84 21.36 -3.07 -6.65
CA SER A 84 21.51 -4.04 -7.75
C SER A 84 22.53 -5.14 -7.46
N LYS A 85 23.41 -4.96 -6.47
CA LYS A 85 24.37 -5.98 -5.99
C LYS A 85 23.80 -6.93 -4.94
N GLN A 86 22.63 -6.64 -4.40
CA GLN A 86 21.90 -7.56 -3.53
C GLN A 86 21.23 -8.61 -4.44
N SER A 87 21.60 -9.89 -4.29
CA SER A 87 21.17 -10.93 -5.22
C SER A 87 19.64 -11.01 -5.26
N GLU A 88 19.07 -11.33 -6.43
CA GLU A 88 17.63 -11.53 -6.59
C GLU A 88 17.11 -12.56 -5.58
N ASN A 89 17.94 -13.56 -5.26
CA ASN A 89 17.70 -14.57 -4.22
C ASN A 89 17.65 -13.99 -2.79
N ASP A 90 18.49 -13.01 -2.43
CA ASP A 90 18.46 -12.36 -1.10
C ASP A 90 17.19 -11.52 -0.90
N ARG A 91 16.67 -10.92 -1.99
CA ARG A 91 15.40 -10.17 -1.97
C ARG A 91 14.20 -11.10 -1.89
N LEU A 92 14.27 -12.24 -2.59
CA LEU A 92 13.26 -13.29 -2.53
C LEU A 92 13.20 -13.94 -1.14
N ALA A 93 14.27 -13.90 -0.33
CA ALA A 93 14.31 -14.56 0.98
C ALA A 93 13.93 -13.67 2.19
N ARG A 94 13.96 -12.34 2.08
CA ARG A 94 13.68 -11.44 3.21
C ARG A 94 12.24 -10.91 3.20
N GLY A 95 11.51 -11.16 4.28
CA GLY A 95 10.19 -10.59 4.55
C GLY A 95 10.19 -9.07 4.79
N ALA A 96 9.01 -8.45 4.78
CA ALA A 96 8.86 -7.02 5.04
C ALA A 96 9.13 -6.73 6.53
N PRO A 97 9.66 -5.54 6.88
CA PRO A 97 9.74 -5.13 8.27
C PRO A 97 8.33 -5.05 8.88
N ARG A 98 8.08 -5.93 9.84
CA ARG A 98 6.81 -5.99 10.59
C ARG A 98 6.86 -5.25 11.92
N GLN A 99 8.06 -5.06 12.46
CA GLN A 99 8.31 -4.29 13.67
C GLN A 99 9.00 -2.98 13.28
N PHE A 100 8.45 -1.87 13.74
CA PHE A 100 8.99 -0.55 13.47
C PHE A 100 8.65 0.38 14.63
N LYS A 101 9.53 1.36 14.86
CA LYS A 101 9.28 2.40 15.86
C LYS A 101 8.18 3.32 15.34
N VAL A 102 7.16 3.52 16.16
CA VAL A 102 6.13 4.56 15.99
C VAL A 102 6.52 5.71 16.91
N ASP A 103 6.36 6.94 16.42
CA ASP A 103 6.61 8.12 17.24
C ASP A 103 5.54 8.24 18.35
N ALA A 104 5.96 8.58 19.57
CA ALA A 104 5.06 8.71 20.72
C ALA A 104 4.04 9.87 20.53
N GLY A 105 4.29 10.78 19.59
CA GLY A 105 3.32 11.81 19.23
C GLY A 105 2.00 11.27 18.67
N TRP A 106 1.94 10.01 18.23
CA TRP A 106 0.66 9.35 17.89
C TRP A 106 -0.23 9.07 19.10
N ASP A 107 0.34 9.01 20.31
CA ASP A 107 -0.40 8.79 21.55
C ASP A 107 -0.81 10.12 22.21
N LEU A 108 -0.45 11.26 21.61
CA LEU A 108 -0.86 12.58 22.07
C LEU A 108 -2.28 12.92 21.57
N PRO A 109 -3.05 13.74 22.31
CA PRO A 109 -4.38 14.18 21.88
C PRO A 109 -4.40 14.96 20.56
N ARG A 110 -3.25 15.49 20.14
CA ARG A 110 -3.08 16.35 18.98
C ARG A 110 -1.68 16.21 18.40
N PHE A 111 -1.55 16.32 17.09
CA PHE A 111 -0.26 16.45 16.41
C PHE A 111 0.37 17.82 16.69
N PRO A 112 1.68 18.01 16.42
CA PRO A 112 2.33 19.32 16.56
C PRO A 112 1.57 20.44 15.82
N ASP A 113 1.56 21.66 16.37
CA ASP A 113 0.72 22.76 15.86
C ASP A 113 1.10 23.20 14.44
N GLU A 114 2.34 22.97 14.04
CA GLU A 114 2.84 23.24 12.69
C GLU A 114 2.32 22.26 11.63
N SER A 115 1.69 21.15 12.03
CA SER A 115 1.14 20.12 11.14
C SER A 115 0.29 20.71 10.02
N VAL A 116 0.52 20.25 8.79
CA VAL A 116 -0.17 20.79 7.61
C VAL A 116 -1.69 20.64 7.67
N CYS A 117 -2.22 19.57 8.27
CA CYS A 117 -3.67 19.34 8.40
C CYS A 117 -4.42 20.43 9.17
N TYR A 118 -3.73 21.25 9.97
CA TYR A 118 -4.34 22.37 10.69
C TYR A 118 -4.37 23.68 9.89
N LYS A 119 -3.73 23.72 8.73
CA LYS A 119 -3.64 24.92 7.89
C LYS A 119 -4.89 25.09 7.00
N THR A 120 -5.06 26.28 6.46
CA THR A 120 -6.16 26.54 5.50
C THR A 120 -5.87 25.90 4.14
N PRO A 121 -6.88 25.59 3.31
CA PRO A 121 -6.67 25.02 1.98
C PRO A 121 -5.65 25.79 1.13
N THR A 122 -5.70 27.12 1.15
CA THR A 122 -4.75 28.00 0.46
C THR A 122 -3.32 27.85 0.97
N GLN A 123 -3.13 27.73 2.28
CA GLN A 123 -1.81 27.52 2.88
C GLN A 123 -1.27 26.12 2.55
N ILE A 124 -2.11 25.09 2.60
CA ILE A 124 -1.72 23.71 2.25
C ILE A 124 -1.27 23.67 0.77
N LYS A 125 -2.04 24.28 -0.13
CA LYS A 125 -1.69 24.42 -1.55
C LYS A 125 -0.32 25.10 -1.74
N ALA A 126 -0.10 26.23 -1.08
CA ALA A 126 1.17 26.96 -1.17
C ALA A 126 2.36 26.12 -0.70
N ILE A 127 2.23 25.41 0.42
CA ILE A 127 3.29 24.51 0.90
C ILE A 127 3.60 23.41 -0.11
N TYR A 128 2.57 22.83 -0.75
CA TYR A 128 2.80 21.81 -1.75
C TYR A 128 3.44 22.37 -3.03
N GLU A 129 3.04 23.57 -3.48
CA GLU A 129 3.65 24.27 -4.63
C GLU A 129 5.17 24.37 -4.48
N ASP A 130 5.65 24.69 -3.26
CA ASP A 130 7.07 24.88 -2.97
C ASP A 130 7.89 23.59 -3.01
N VAL A 131 7.26 22.43 -2.81
CA VAL A 131 7.96 21.13 -2.66
C VAL A 131 7.61 20.10 -3.72
N LYS A 132 6.58 20.35 -4.54
CA LYS A 132 6.12 19.40 -5.56
C LYS A 132 7.18 19.21 -6.65
N PRO A 133 7.26 18.01 -7.26
CA PRO A 133 7.97 17.82 -8.51
C PRO A 133 7.45 18.77 -9.60
N ALA A 134 8.35 19.26 -10.47
CA ALA A 134 7.99 20.20 -11.55
C ALA A 134 6.92 19.66 -12.51
N ASN A 135 6.81 18.34 -12.65
CA ASN A 135 5.86 17.66 -13.52
C ASN A 135 4.55 17.25 -12.83
N GLN A 136 4.29 17.74 -11.61
CA GLN A 136 3.05 17.48 -10.90
C GLN A 136 2.25 18.76 -10.74
N ASP A 137 0.94 18.65 -10.94
CA ASP A 137 0.01 19.71 -10.60
C ASP A 137 -0.09 19.82 -9.08
N THR A 138 -0.20 21.05 -8.59
CA THR A 138 -0.35 21.34 -7.16
C THR A 138 -1.69 20.86 -6.65
N ILE A 139 -2.74 21.13 -7.43
CA ILE A 139 -4.10 20.67 -7.16
C ILE A 139 -4.52 19.84 -8.34
N VAL A 140 -4.81 18.56 -8.09
CA VAL A 140 -5.51 17.71 -9.04
C VAL A 140 -6.99 17.78 -8.75
N SER A 141 -7.77 18.05 -9.79
CA SER A 141 -9.23 18.00 -9.72
C SER A 141 -9.75 17.28 -10.94
N PHE A 142 -10.90 16.66 -10.79
CA PHE A 142 -11.60 16.00 -11.87
C PHE A 142 -12.95 16.67 -12.06
N PRO A 143 -13.52 16.64 -13.28
CA PRO A 143 -14.89 17.09 -13.52
C PRO A 143 -15.87 16.38 -12.59
N GLU A 144 -17.02 17.02 -12.35
CA GLU A 144 -18.11 16.38 -11.65
C GLU A 144 -18.54 15.09 -12.40
N PRO A 145 -18.65 13.94 -11.70
CA PRO A 145 -19.18 12.72 -12.30
C PRO A 145 -20.56 12.94 -12.93
N THR A 146 -20.74 12.48 -14.17
CA THR A 146 -22.04 12.59 -14.88
C THR A 146 -22.82 11.28 -14.88
N GLY A 147 -22.22 10.21 -14.34
CA GLY A 147 -22.90 8.95 -14.09
C GLY A 147 -22.17 8.12 -13.05
N ARG A 148 -21.47 7.08 -13.52
CA ARG A 148 -20.87 6.06 -12.66
C ARG A 148 -19.48 6.43 -12.15
N GLU A 149 -18.88 7.51 -12.63
CA GLU A 149 -17.53 7.90 -12.26
C GLU A 149 -17.43 8.21 -10.75
N ARG A 150 -16.22 8.00 -10.23
CA ARG A 150 -15.86 8.31 -8.84
C ARG A 150 -14.49 8.94 -8.84
N ARG A 151 -14.36 10.10 -8.20
CA ARG A 151 -13.10 10.79 -7.94
C ARG A 151 -12.46 10.16 -6.73
N ILE A 152 -11.33 9.47 -6.94
CA ILE A 152 -10.70 8.63 -5.93
C ILE A 152 -9.29 9.12 -5.62
N VAL A 153 -9.02 9.44 -4.35
CA VAL A 153 -7.65 9.54 -3.84
C VAL A 153 -7.20 8.21 -3.24
N ALA A 154 -5.90 7.93 -3.24
CA ALA A 154 -5.42 6.71 -2.62
C ALA A 154 -4.01 6.82 -2.03
N THR A 155 -3.77 6.07 -0.96
CA THR A 155 -2.44 5.75 -0.45
C THR A 155 -2.23 4.25 -0.45
N GLY A 156 -0.99 3.81 -0.58
CA GLY A 156 -0.68 2.40 -0.56
C GLY A 156 0.74 2.08 -0.99
N HIS A 157 1.05 0.79 -0.98
CA HIS A 157 2.35 0.27 -1.33
C HIS A 157 2.28 -0.78 -2.44
N SER A 158 3.33 -1.60 -2.57
CA SER A 158 3.48 -2.61 -3.61
C SER A 158 2.38 -3.66 -3.66
N PHE A 159 1.55 -3.78 -2.61
CA PHE A 159 0.39 -4.68 -2.61
C PHE A 159 -0.84 -3.99 -3.20
N MET A 160 -0.95 -2.66 -3.16
CA MET A 160 -2.03 -1.91 -3.81
C MET A 160 -1.69 -1.49 -5.25
N ALA A 161 -0.39 -1.39 -5.55
CA ALA A 161 0.10 -0.93 -6.85
C ALA A 161 -0.46 -1.73 -8.05
N PRO A 162 -0.63 -3.06 -7.99
CA PRO A 162 -1.22 -3.81 -9.10
C PRO A 162 -2.66 -3.35 -9.38
N GLY A 163 -3.51 -3.30 -8.36
CA GLY A 163 -4.88 -2.77 -8.44
C GLY A 163 -4.96 -1.33 -8.93
N PHE A 164 -4.09 -0.42 -8.45
CA PHE A 164 -4.04 0.96 -8.95
C PHE A 164 -3.66 1.05 -10.44
N ASN A 165 -2.86 0.12 -10.95
CA ASN A 165 -2.44 0.09 -12.35
C ASN A 165 -3.48 -0.56 -13.27
N THR A 166 -4.26 -1.52 -12.76
CA THR A 166 -5.27 -2.25 -13.54
C THR A 166 -6.63 -1.57 -13.50
N LEU A 167 -7.02 -0.95 -12.38
CA LEU A 167 -8.32 -0.29 -12.21
C LEU A 167 -8.63 0.72 -13.33
N PRO A 168 -7.74 1.67 -13.71
CA PRO A 168 -8.07 2.62 -14.78
C PRO A 168 -8.36 1.98 -16.14
N LYS A 169 -7.70 0.85 -16.42
CA LYS A 169 -7.90 0.10 -17.67
C LYS A 169 -9.23 -0.63 -17.65
N ILE A 170 -9.59 -1.21 -16.51
CA ILE A 170 -10.88 -1.88 -16.28
C ILE A 170 -12.02 -0.86 -16.38
N CYS A 171 -11.92 0.29 -15.71
CA CYS A 171 -12.90 1.37 -15.81
C CYS A 171 -13.10 1.80 -17.27
N LYS A 172 -12.01 2.02 -18.02
CA LYS A 172 -12.11 2.42 -19.43
C LYS A 172 -12.86 1.38 -20.27
N ALA A 173 -12.57 0.09 -20.07
CA ALA A 173 -13.29 -0.98 -20.78
C ALA A 173 -14.76 -1.08 -20.36
N ALA A 174 -15.08 -0.75 -19.10
CA ALA A 174 -16.45 -0.65 -18.62
C ALA A 174 -17.17 0.63 -19.07
N GLY A 175 -16.53 1.53 -19.84
CA GLY A 175 -17.11 2.81 -20.24
C GLY A 175 -17.18 3.83 -19.11
N ILE A 176 -16.29 3.75 -18.12
CA ILE A 176 -16.17 4.67 -16.99
C ILE A 176 -14.85 5.45 -17.13
N GLN A 177 -14.92 6.78 -17.09
CA GLN A 177 -13.72 7.61 -17.09
C GLN A 177 -12.94 7.43 -15.77
N PRO A 178 -11.67 6.98 -15.79
CA PRO A 178 -10.92 6.77 -14.56
C PRO A 178 -10.48 8.11 -13.94
N MET A 179 -10.77 8.29 -12.65
CA MET A 179 -10.43 9.48 -11.87
C MET A 179 -9.68 9.09 -10.59
N LEU A 180 -8.47 8.54 -10.74
CA LEU A 180 -7.64 8.05 -9.64
C LEU A 180 -6.39 8.92 -9.45
N TYR A 181 -6.17 9.41 -8.23
CA TYR A 181 -4.95 10.12 -7.86
C TYR A 181 -4.30 9.52 -6.62
N THR A 182 -3.02 9.19 -6.71
CA THR A 182 -2.35 8.39 -5.66
C THR A 182 -1.13 9.06 -5.06
N HIS A 183 -0.86 8.78 -3.78
CA HIS A 183 0.41 9.01 -3.13
C HIS A 183 0.93 7.70 -2.53
N THR A 184 1.80 7.03 -3.29
CA THR A 184 2.28 5.67 -2.97
C THR A 184 3.74 5.65 -2.49
N GLY A 185 4.15 4.52 -1.92
CA GLY A 185 5.52 4.25 -1.48
C GLY A 185 5.84 2.76 -1.52
N GLY A 186 7.07 2.37 -1.20
CA GLY A 186 7.48 0.97 -1.12
C GLY A 186 7.41 0.46 0.31
N GLY A 187 6.76 -0.68 0.55
CA GLY A 187 6.57 -1.24 1.89
C GLY A 187 5.96 -0.21 2.84
N ILE A 188 6.56 -0.04 4.02
CA ILE A 188 6.08 0.90 5.05
C ILE A 188 5.93 2.34 4.55
N THR A 189 6.70 2.78 3.54
CA THR A 189 6.63 4.17 3.08
C THR A 189 5.36 4.50 2.30
N GLY A 190 4.55 3.48 1.98
CA GLY A 190 3.23 3.62 1.39
C GLY A 190 2.07 3.45 2.37
N SER A 191 2.33 3.17 3.66
CA SER A 191 1.25 2.96 4.64
C SER A 191 0.51 4.25 4.97
N ALA A 192 -0.74 4.12 5.44
CA ALA A 192 -1.57 5.26 5.83
C ALA A 192 -0.88 6.17 6.85
N ARG A 193 -0.26 5.56 7.89
CA ARG A 193 0.54 6.26 8.90
C ARG A 193 1.69 7.05 8.28
N TYR A 194 2.55 6.38 7.51
CA TYR A 194 3.76 7.00 6.97
C TYR A 194 3.41 8.15 6.03
N LYS A 195 2.39 7.98 5.19
CA LYS A 195 1.90 9.05 4.30
C LYS A 195 1.29 10.19 5.09
N TRP A 196 0.55 9.94 6.17
CA TRP A 196 0.05 11.02 7.04
C TRP A 196 1.20 11.86 7.61
N GLU A 197 2.23 11.20 8.16
CA GLU A 197 3.40 11.89 8.71
C GLU A 197 4.13 12.72 7.65
N GLN A 198 4.30 12.15 6.45
CA GLN A 198 4.94 12.81 5.32
C GLN A 198 4.15 14.03 4.83
N GLU A 199 2.84 13.90 4.70
CA GLU A 199 1.97 14.99 4.25
C GLU A 199 1.94 16.14 5.25
N ASN A 200 1.99 15.82 6.55
CA ASN A 200 1.97 16.80 7.62
C ASN A 200 3.33 17.41 7.97
N GLY A 201 4.43 16.78 7.54
CA GLY A 201 5.77 17.24 7.90
C GLY A 201 6.04 17.11 9.41
N ILE A 202 5.64 15.98 10.00
CA ILE A 202 5.78 15.70 11.44
C ILE A 202 6.71 14.52 11.70
N PHE A 203 7.21 14.43 12.94
CA PHE A 203 8.12 13.37 13.41
C PHE A 203 9.36 13.27 12.52
N GLN A 204 9.59 12.13 11.86
CA GLN A 204 10.72 11.96 10.94
C GLN A 204 10.69 12.92 9.73
N PHE A 205 9.58 13.63 9.50
CA PHE A 205 9.42 14.63 8.44
C PHE A 205 9.35 16.07 8.95
N GLU A 206 9.71 16.32 10.21
CA GLU A 206 9.68 17.67 10.82
C GLU A 206 10.31 18.73 9.90
N GLY A 207 9.53 19.77 9.60
CA GLY A 207 9.94 20.88 8.73
C GLY A 207 10.06 20.54 7.24
N SER A 208 9.68 19.34 6.81
CA SER A 208 9.74 18.87 5.41
C SER A 208 8.44 18.19 4.95
N PRO A 209 7.28 18.87 5.03
CA PRO A 209 6.01 18.30 4.57
C PRO A 209 5.99 18.09 3.06
N VAL A 210 5.24 17.09 2.61
CA VAL A 210 4.89 16.86 1.20
C VAL A 210 3.37 16.65 1.08
N PRO A 211 2.55 17.71 1.19
CA PRO A 211 1.10 17.61 1.34
C PRO A 211 0.36 17.39 0.01
N LYS A 212 0.77 16.36 -0.72
CA LYS A 212 0.26 16.02 -2.05
C LYS A 212 -1.25 15.75 -2.06
N LEU A 213 -1.74 14.89 -1.17
CA LEU A 213 -3.16 14.58 -1.08
C LEU A 213 -3.90 15.62 -0.23
N LEU A 214 -3.31 16.13 0.85
CA LEU A 214 -3.95 17.15 1.68
C LEU A 214 -4.28 18.41 0.86
N ALA A 215 -3.38 18.84 -0.03
CA ALA A 215 -3.62 19.97 -0.92
C ALA A 215 -4.84 19.71 -1.82
N THR A 216 -4.87 18.56 -2.48
CA THR A 216 -5.92 18.23 -3.43
C THR A 216 -7.29 17.96 -2.76
N ILE A 217 -7.30 17.31 -1.59
CA ILE A 217 -8.53 16.98 -0.86
C ILE A 217 -9.19 18.24 -0.29
N SER A 218 -8.39 19.20 0.15
CA SER A 218 -8.90 20.45 0.73
C SER A 218 -9.30 21.51 -0.29
N ASN A 219 -8.95 21.35 -1.57
CA ASN A 219 -9.19 22.32 -2.64
C ASN A 219 -10.02 21.76 -3.82
N ALA A 220 -10.44 20.50 -3.78
CA ALA A 220 -11.25 19.87 -4.81
C ALA A 220 -12.19 18.82 -4.22
N ASN A 221 -13.22 18.46 -4.99
CA ASN A 221 -14.23 17.48 -4.60
C ASN A 221 -13.75 16.04 -4.85
N TRP A 222 -13.98 15.14 -3.90
CA TRP A 222 -13.61 13.73 -3.95
C TRP A 222 -14.71 12.83 -3.38
N ASP A 223 -14.90 11.67 -4.00
CA ASP A 223 -15.99 10.75 -3.68
C ASP A 223 -15.50 9.58 -2.83
N ALA A 224 -14.23 9.19 -2.97
CA ALA A 224 -13.68 8.08 -2.20
C ALA A 224 -12.18 8.19 -1.90
N MET A 225 -11.75 7.53 -0.81
CA MET A 225 -10.34 7.26 -0.54
C MET A 225 -10.08 5.77 -0.37
N MET A 226 -9.02 5.28 -1.02
CA MET A 226 -8.51 3.92 -0.80
C MET A 226 -7.24 3.90 0.05
N PHE A 227 -7.12 2.90 0.92
CA PHE A 227 -5.94 2.66 1.74
C PHE A 227 -5.39 1.24 1.54
N GLY A 228 -4.07 1.15 1.41
CA GLY A 228 -3.33 -0.10 1.56
C GLY A 228 -3.01 -0.40 3.02
N PRO A 229 -3.34 -1.60 3.53
CA PRO A 229 -3.05 -1.99 4.90
C PRO A 229 -1.56 -2.26 5.07
N TYR A 230 -1.02 -2.01 6.26
CA TYR A 230 0.33 -2.39 6.64
C TYR A 230 0.34 -3.10 8.00
N PHE A 231 1.50 -3.68 8.35
CA PHE A 231 1.67 -4.39 9.61
C PHE A 231 1.47 -3.45 10.80
N ASN A 232 0.83 -3.95 11.87
CA ASN A 232 0.56 -3.23 13.13
C ASN A 232 -0.16 -1.89 12.94
N ASP A 233 -1.01 -1.81 11.93
CA ASP A 233 -1.86 -0.64 11.76
C ASP A 233 -2.83 -0.46 12.93
N LYS A 234 -3.13 0.80 13.22
CA LYS A 234 -4.09 1.20 14.26
C LYS A 234 -5.22 2.03 13.66
N PRO A 235 -6.43 2.04 14.26
CA PRO A 235 -7.55 2.88 13.81
C PRO A 235 -7.20 4.37 13.66
N GLU A 236 -6.29 4.90 14.49
CA GLU A 236 -5.88 6.31 14.47
C GLU A 236 -5.17 6.68 13.15
N TYR A 237 -4.45 5.72 12.55
CA TYR A 237 -3.70 5.93 11.30
C TYR A 237 -4.62 6.17 10.10
N TYR A 238 -5.86 5.73 10.18
CA TYR A 238 -6.90 5.94 9.17
C TYR A 238 -7.84 7.07 9.57
N SER A 239 -8.15 7.16 10.87
CA SER A 239 -9.08 8.17 11.39
C SER A 239 -8.63 9.59 11.08
N CYS A 240 -7.34 9.89 11.17
CA CYS A 240 -6.83 11.23 10.84
C CYS A 240 -7.08 11.60 9.36
N TRP A 241 -6.89 10.66 8.44
CA TRP A 241 -7.23 10.84 7.03
C TRP A 241 -8.74 11.01 6.83
N ILE A 242 -9.55 10.15 7.44
CA ILE A 242 -11.01 10.18 7.33
C ILE A 242 -11.56 11.52 7.85
N ASP A 243 -11.15 11.94 9.04
CA ASP A 243 -11.57 13.20 9.66
C ASP A 243 -11.18 14.40 8.78
N PHE A 244 -9.97 14.40 8.21
CA PHE A 244 -9.54 15.44 7.27
C PHE A 244 -10.35 15.44 5.98
N CYS A 245 -10.61 14.26 5.40
CA CYS A 245 -11.41 14.12 4.19
C CYS A 245 -12.83 14.64 4.41
N LEU A 246 -13.51 14.20 5.48
CA LEU A 246 -14.88 14.57 5.80
C LEU A 246 -15.06 16.06 6.12
N LYS A 247 -14.01 16.73 6.59
CA LYS A 247 -14.02 18.19 6.77
C LYS A 247 -14.27 18.95 5.45
N PHE A 248 -13.80 18.42 4.32
CA PHE A 248 -13.90 19.07 3.01
C PHE A 248 -14.83 18.36 2.03
N ASN A 249 -15.05 17.06 2.22
CA ASN A 249 -15.84 16.18 1.37
C ASN A 249 -16.74 15.30 2.28
N PRO A 250 -17.86 15.81 2.79
CA PRO A 250 -18.64 15.16 3.85
C PRO A 250 -19.27 13.82 3.44
N ASP A 251 -19.50 13.61 2.15
CA ASP A 251 -20.14 12.38 1.62
C ASP A 251 -19.15 11.29 1.23
N MET A 252 -17.85 11.59 1.32
CA MET A 252 -16.77 10.71 0.90
C MET A 252 -16.82 9.34 1.60
N LYS A 253 -16.54 8.28 0.83
CA LYS A 253 -16.48 6.89 1.31
C LYS A 253 -15.03 6.39 1.38
N PHE A 254 -14.77 5.44 2.25
CA PHE A 254 -13.41 4.98 2.57
C PHE A 254 -13.31 3.48 2.38
N TYR A 255 -12.29 3.04 1.66
CA TYR A 255 -12.11 1.65 1.26
C TYR A 255 -10.74 1.17 1.74
N LEU A 256 -10.73 0.17 2.62
CA LEU A 256 -9.50 -0.43 3.13
C LEU A 256 -9.33 -1.80 2.45
N SER A 257 -8.18 -2.04 1.82
CA SER A 257 -7.82 -3.42 1.46
C SER A 257 -7.53 -4.22 2.73
N ASP A 258 -7.96 -5.48 2.76
CA ASP A 258 -7.67 -6.43 3.84
C ASP A 258 -6.32 -7.16 3.63
N ALA A 259 -5.74 -7.05 2.44
CA ALA A 259 -4.60 -7.80 1.91
C ALA A 259 -4.73 -9.33 2.05
N TRP A 260 -4.07 -10.06 1.15
CA TRP A 260 -4.19 -11.51 1.08
C TRP A 260 -3.28 -12.27 2.05
N PRO A 261 -3.57 -13.58 2.27
CA PRO A 261 -2.72 -14.48 3.01
C PRO A 261 -1.26 -14.46 2.55
N GLN A 262 -0.34 -14.49 3.51
CA GLN A 262 1.10 -14.46 3.24
C GLN A 262 1.84 -15.55 4.02
N LEU A 263 2.98 -15.99 3.50
CA LEU A 263 3.78 -17.06 4.10
C LEU A 263 4.25 -16.75 5.53
N TYR A 264 4.37 -15.48 5.91
CA TYR A 264 4.76 -15.13 7.27
C TYR A 264 3.80 -15.67 8.34
N GLN A 265 2.52 -15.90 7.99
CA GLN A 265 1.52 -16.47 8.90
C GLN A 265 1.83 -17.91 9.30
N LEU A 266 2.65 -18.61 8.51
CA LEU A 266 3.06 -19.98 8.81
C LEU A 266 4.26 -20.04 9.78
N GLY A 267 4.92 -18.91 10.03
CA GLY A 267 6.17 -18.85 10.79
C GLY A 267 7.36 -19.38 9.98
N GLU A 268 7.27 -20.62 9.50
CA GLU A 268 8.25 -21.28 8.64
C GLU A 268 7.62 -21.69 7.31
N ASN A 269 8.40 -21.64 6.24
CA ASN A 269 7.93 -22.10 4.93
C ASN A 269 7.80 -23.62 4.94
N PRO A 270 6.70 -24.18 4.40
CA PRO A 270 6.59 -25.62 4.25
C PRO A 270 7.56 -26.12 3.18
N ALA A 271 7.96 -27.39 3.28
CA ALA A 271 8.91 -28.01 2.37
C ALA A 271 8.36 -28.21 0.94
N SER A 272 7.03 -28.17 0.76
CA SER A 272 6.35 -28.47 -0.50
C SER A 272 5.01 -27.74 -0.59
N GLU A 273 4.55 -27.50 -1.82
CA GLU A 273 3.23 -26.93 -2.08
C GLU A 273 2.07 -27.87 -1.67
N SER A 274 2.34 -29.16 -1.47
CA SER A 274 1.34 -30.12 -0.95
C SER A 274 0.82 -29.78 0.46
N PHE A 275 1.51 -28.89 1.18
CA PHE A 275 1.02 -28.34 2.44
C PHE A 275 -0.25 -27.50 2.26
N PHE A 276 -0.41 -26.83 1.12
CA PHE A 276 -1.52 -25.91 0.89
C PHE A 276 -2.77 -26.66 0.47
N THR A 277 -3.65 -26.93 1.44
CA THR A 277 -5.01 -27.46 1.20
C THR A 277 -6.04 -26.32 1.23
N GLU A 278 -7.29 -26.61 0.86
CA GLU A 278 -8.38 -25.63 0.98
C GLU A 278 -8.56 -25.17 2.43
N GLU A 279 -8.46 -26.09 3.40
CA GLU A 279 -8.57 -25.80 4.83
C GLU A 279 -7.43 -24.90 5.33
N VAL A 280 -6.23 -25.06 4.78
CA VAL A 280 -5.10 -24.18 5.09
C VAL A 280 -5.38 -22.77 4.59
N PHE A 281 -5.91 -22.60 3.37
CA PHE A 281 -6.28 -21.29 2.87
C PHE A 281 -7.46 -20.66 3.61
N ASP A 282 -8.46 -21.46 3.99
CA ASP A 282 -9.57 -20.98 4.81
C ASP A 282 -9.09 -20.47 6.17
N ARG A 283 -8.19 -21.21 6.84
CA ARG A 283 -7.56 -20.77 8.09
C ARG A 283 -6.78 -19.47 7.90
N LEU A 284 -5.90 -19.40 6.90
CA LEU A 284 -5.08 -18.22 6.65
C LEU A 284 -5.93 -16.99 6.29
N GLY A 285 -7.00 -17.18 5.53
CA GLY A 285 -7.98 -16.15 5.19
C GLY A 285 -8.73 -15.64 6.43
N MET A 286 -9.17 -16.56 7.30
CA MET A 286 -9.81 -16.19 8.56
C MET A 286 -8.88 -15.42 9.49
N GLU A 287 -7.61 -15.84 9.62
CA GLU A 287 -6.60 -15.10 10.39
C GLU A 287 -6.41 -13.67 9.85
N ARG A 288 -6.30 -13.52 8.52
CA ARG A 288 -6.20 -12.19 7.90
C ARG A 288 -7.43 -11.33 8.18
N ARG A 289 -8.63 -11.90 8.07
CA ARG A 289 -9.89 -11.19 8.34
C ARG A 289 -9.98 -10.74 9.79
N THR A 290 -9.64 -11.60 10.74
CA THR A 290 -9.61 -11.26 12.17
C THR A 290 -8.70 -10.08 12.43
N LEU A 291 -7.45 -10.12 11.92
CA LEU A 291 -6.50 -9.02 12.07
C LEU A 291 -6.99 -7.71 11.42
N SER A 292 -7.63 -7.81 10.26
CA SER A 292 -8.17 -6.63 9.56
C SER A 292 -9.35 -6.01 10.33
N ASN A 293 -10.21 -6.84 10.92
CA ASN A 293 -11.38 -6.42 11.67
C ASN A 293 -11.05 -5.66 12.96
N GLU A 294 -9.90 -5.94 13.59
CA GLU A 294 -9.42 -5.17 14.76
C GLU A 294 -9.37 -3.66 14.47
N VAL A 295 -9.05 -3.28 13.23
CA VAL A 295 -9.05 -1.89 12.77
C VAL A 295 -10.41 -1.49 12.19
N ILE A 296 -10.96 -2.30 11.30
CA ILE A 296 -12.17 -1.95 10.54
C ILE A 296 -13.40 -1.78 11.45
N ASP A 297 -13.58 -2.64 12.46
CA ASP A 297 -14.75 -2.56 13.34
C ASP A 297 -14.76 -1.25 14.15
N VAL A 298 -13.58 -0.81 14.61
CA VAL A 298 -13.43 0.49 15.30
C VAL A 298 -13.76 1.64 14.35
N LEU A 299 -13.25 1.60 13.12
CA LEU A 299 -13.51 2.62 12.11
C LEU A 299 -14.98 2.67 11.70
N ARG A 300 -15.62 1.53 11.45
CA ARG A 300 -17.05 1.46 11.10
C ARG A 300 -17.95 1.94 12.23
N LYS A 301 -17.57 1.70 13.48
CA LYS A 301 -18.27 2.25 14.65
C LYS A 301 -18.11 3.77 14.73
N LYS A 302 -16.92 4.32 14.44
CA LYS A 302 -16.67 5.76 14.47
C LYS A 302 -17.30 6.49 13.27
N TYR A 303 -17.33 5.85 12.10
CA TYR A 303 -17.81 6.41 10.83
C TYR A 303 -18.85 5.47 10.20
N PRO A 304 -20.09 5.46 10.73
CA PRO A 304 -21.14 4.61 10.21
C PRO A 304 -21.38 4.89 8.72
N ASP A 305 -21.63 3.82 7.95
CA ASP A 305 -21.95 3.84 6.51
C ASP A 305 -20.90 4.49 5.59
N LYS A 306 -19.68 4.70 6.10
CA LYS A 306 -18.59 5.35 5.35
C LYS A 306 -17.38 4.46 5.10
N VAL A 307 -17.19 3.40 5.89
CA VAL A 307 -15.98 2.55 5.83
C VAL A 307 -16.31 1.16 5.29
N PHE A 308 -15.65 0.78 4.20
CA PHE A 308 -15.83 -0.46 3.45
C PHE A 308 -14.50 -1.19 3.27
N VAL A 309 -14.60 -2.47 2.92
CA VAL A 309 -13.46 -3.35 2.65
C VAL A 309 -13.34 -3.65 1.17
N LEU A 310 -12.13 -3.57 0.62
CA LEU A 310 -11.77 -4.18 -0.66
C LEU A 310 -11.35 -5.63 -0.33
N PRO A 311 -12.19 -6.65 -0.60
CA PRO A 311 -11.98 -8.02 -0.10
C PRO A 311 -10.97 -8.80 -0.95
N THR A 312 -9.74 -8.27 -1.00
CA THR A 312 -8.61 -8.84 -1.72
C THR A 312 -8.17 -10.18 -1.12
N SER A 313 -8.30 -10.35 0.19
CA SER A 313 -8.02 -11.61 0.88
C SER A 313 -8.93 -12.72 0.41
N ASP A 314 -10.24 -12.48 0.46
CA ASP A 314 -11.25 -13.45 0.04
C ASP A 314 -11.07 -13.85 -1.42
N ALA A 315 -10.81 -12.88 -2.31
CA ALA A 315 -10.56 -13.15 -3.71
C ALA A 315 -9.34 -14.05 -3.93
N MET A 316 -8.23 -13.81 -3.20
CA MET A 316 -7.03 -14.63 -3.32
C MET A 316 -7.18 -16.01 -2.68
N VAL A 317 -7.94 -16.14 -1.58
CA VAL A 317 -8.31 -17.44 -1.01
C VAL A 317 -9.16 -18.24 -2.01
N LEU A 318 -10.18 -17.61 -2.61
CA LEU A 318 -11.00 -18.26 -3.63
C LEU A 318 -10.19 -18.69 -4.84
N ALA A 319 -9.24 -17.86 -5.29
CA ALA A 319 -8.34 -18.22 -6.38
C ALA A 319 -7.40 -19.38 -6.01
N ALA A 320 -6.86 -19.40 -4.79
CA ALA A 320 -6.04 -20.51 -4.32
C ALA A 320 -6.83 -21.82 -4.27
N LYS A 321 -8.06 -21.80 -3.77
CA LYS A 321 -8.96 -22.97 -3.78
C LYS A 321 -9.30 -23.39 -5.22
N ALA A 322 -9.56 -22.44 -6.12
CA ALA A 322 -9.77 -22.72 -7.54
C ALA A 322 -8.55 -23.36 -8.19
N TYR A 323 -7.34 -22.93 -7.85
CA TYR A 323 -6.10 -23.56 -8.30
C TYR A 323 -6.02 -25.03 -7.84
N LEU A 324 -6.30 -25.30 -6.56
CA LEU A 324 -6.27 -26.66 -6.00
C LEU A 324 -7.25 -27.62 -6.70
N ARG A 325 -8.35 -27.10 -7.23
CA ARG A 325 -9.33 -27.87 -8.03
C ARG A 325 -8.98 -27.99 -9.52
N GLY A 326 -7.95 -27.29 -9.99
CA GLY A 326 -7.56 -27.25 -11.41
C GLY A 326 -8.35 -26.24 -12.25
N ASP A 327 -9.04 -25.29 -11.62
CA ASP A 327 -9.94 -24.33 -12.30
C ASP A 327 -9.22 -23.08 -12.83
N LEU A 328 -7.90 -22.94 -12.59
CA LEU A 328 -7.09 -21.81 -13.05
C LEU A 328 -6.16 -22.21 -14.23
N PRO A 329 -6.64 -22.17 -15.48
CA PRO A 329 -5.87 -22.64 -16.62
C PRO A 329 -4.61 -21.81 -16.85
N GLY A 330 -3.46 -22.49 -16.96
CA GLY A 330 -2.15 -21.87 -17.21
C GLY A 330 -1.45 -21.36 -15.95
N ILE A 331 -2.02 -21.56 -14.76
CA ILE A 331 -1.33 -21.40 -13.48
C ILE A 331 -0.66 -22.73 -13.11
N ASP A 332 0.59 -22.65 -12.69
CA ASP A 332 1.47 -23.81 -12.49
C ASP A 332 1.79 -24.09 -11.02
N GLY A 333 1.49 -23.15 -10.12
CA GLY A 333 1.89 -23.25 -8.71
C GLY A 333 1.16 -22.27 -7.81
N VAL A 334 1.41 -22.41 -6.51
CA VAL A 334 0.88 -21.55 -5.45
C VAL A 334 1.90 -20.47 -5.10
N HIS A 335 3.07 -20.86 -4.62
CA HIS A 335 4.15 -19.96 -4.20
C HIS A 335 5.42 -20.30 -4.96
N ARG A 336 5.93 -19.34 -5.76
CA ARG A 336 7.17 -19.54 -6.51
C ARG A 336 8.35 -19.91 -5.62
N VAL A 337 8.42 -19.34 -4.41
CA VAL A 337 9.50 -19.61 -3.46
C VAL A 337 9.48 -21.03 -2.87
N ILE A 338 8.36 -21.77 -3.02
CA ILE A 338 8.22 -23.15 -2.54
C ILE A 338 8.23 -24.11 -3.74
N GLY A 339 7.34 -23.89 -4.73
CA GLY A 339 7.19 -24.78 -5.88
C GLY A 339 8.13 -24.50 -7.06
N GLY A 340 8.83 -23.35 -7.08
CA GLY A 340 9.76 -22.96 -8.14
C GLY A 340 9.09 -22.57 -9.48
N LYS A 341 7.75 -22.56 -9.55
CA LYS A 341 7.01 -22.32 -10.79
C LYS A 341 6.86 -20.82 -11.07
N GLN A 342 7.01 -20.43 -12.34
CA GLN A 342 6.95 -19.02 -12.71
C GLN A 342 5.52 -18.48 -12.64
N ARG A 343 4.54 -19.24 -13.14
CA ARG A 343 3.12 -18.87 -13.09
C ARG A 343 2.47 -19.35 -11.80
N SER A 344 3.03 -18.91 -10.67
CA SER A 344 2.45 -19.13 -9.35
C SER A 344 1.53 -17.97 -8.94
N LEU A 345 0.58 -18.21 -8.03
CA LEU A 345 -0.26 -17.16 -7.43
C LEU A 345 0.57 -16.03 -6.81
N TRP A 346 1.63 -16.41 -6.09
CA TRP A 346 2.56 -15.49 -5.44
C TRP A 346 3.99 -15.71 -5.95
N LYS A 347 4.67 -14.61 -6.31
CA LYS A 347 6.00 -14.67 -6.95
C LYS A 347 7.19 -14.61 -5.99
N ASP A 348 6.98 -14.21 -4.73
CA ASP A 348 8.06 -14.04 -3.76
C ASP A 348 7.61 -14.33 -2.33
N GLN A 349 8.56 -14.29 -1.38
CA GLN A 349 8.33 -14.55 0.05
C GLN A 349 7.44 -13.51 0.71
N LEU A 350 7.43 -12.29 0.19
CA LEU A 350 6.54 -11.23 0.69
C LEU A 350 5.10 -11.58 0.38
N GLY A 351 4.86 -12.26 -0.73
CA GLY A 351 3.53 -12.55 -1.24
C GLY A 351 3.09 -11.52 -2.28
N HIS A 352 4.01 -10.91 -3.04
CA HIS A 352 3.56 -10.15 -4.20
C HIS A 352 2.88 -11.07 -5.22
N LEU A 353 1.86 -10.54 -5.89
CA LEU A 353 1.12 -11.26 -6.92
C LEU A 353 2.04 -11.74 -8.04
N GLY A 354 1.82 -12.98 -8.45
CA GLY A 354 2.40 -13.56 -9.64
C GLY A 354 1.77 -13.00 -10.92
N PRO A 355 2.33 -13.33 -12.09
CA PRO A 355 1.88 -12.79 -13.36
C PRO A 355 0.38 -12.99 -13.56
N GLY A 356 -0.33 -11.95 -14.01
CA GLY A 356 -1.75 -11.99 -14.33
C GLY A 356 -2.70 -11.71 -13.16
N PHE A 357 -2.27 -11.99 -11.93
CA PHE A 357 -3.12 -11.81 -10.74
C PHE A 357 -3.37 -10.33 -10.39
N GLU A 358 -2.58 -9.40 -10.94
CA GLU A 358 -2.89 -7.97 -10.87
C GLU A 358 -4.26 -7.61 -11.46
N ARG A 359 -4.76 -8.43 -12.41
CA ARG A 359 -6.09 -8.27 -12.98
C ARG A 359 -7.18 -8.62 -11.96
N LEU A 360 -7.01 -9.72 -11.23
CA LEU A 360 -7.94 -10.13 -10.17
C LEU A 360 -8.08 -9.04 -9.10
N GLU A 361 -6.98 -8.47 -8.63
CA GLU A 361 -7.02 -7.35 -7.67
C GLU A 361 -7.77 -6.13 -8.26
N GLY A 362 -7.47 -5.76 -9.51
CA GLY A 362 -8.17 -4.67 -10.19
C GLY A 362 -9.67 -4.91 -10.33
N TYR A 363 -10.08 -6.15 -10.59
CA TYR A 363 -11.49 -6.54 -10.65
C TYR A 363 -12.17 -6.45 -9.29
N VAL A 364 -11.49 -6.80 -8.19
CA VAL A 364 -12.01 -6.59 -6.82
C VAL A 364 -12.21 -5.10 -6.56
N PHE A 365 -11.25 -4.26 -6.94
CA PHE A 365 -11.36 -2.81 -6.76
C PHE A 365 -12.54 -2.25 -7.56
N TYR A 366 -12.65 -2.62 -8.84
CA TYR A 366 -13.76 -2.23 -9.70
C TYR A 366 -15.11 -2.64 -9.10
N ALA A 367 -15.26 -3.93 -8.78
CA ALA A 367 -16.51 -4.49 -8.30
C ALA A 367 -16.96 -3.84 -6.98
N THR A 368 -16.01 -3.54 -6.08
CA THR A 368 -16.33 -2.91 -4.80
C THR A 368 -16.69 -1.43 -4.96
N LEU A 369 -15.96 -0.70 -5.80
CA LEU A 369 -16.16 0.76 -5.97
C LEU A 369 -17.42 1.10 -6.77
N TYR A 370 -17.71 0.30 -7.79
CA TYR A 370 -18.81 0.57 -8.73
C TYR A 370 -20.02 -0.33 -8.50
N GLY A 371 -19.92 -1.34 -7.63
CA GLY A 371 -21.03 -2.24 -7.33
C GLY A 371 -21.50 -3.02 -8.56
N GLU A 372 -20.60 -3.39 -9.47
CA GLU A 372 -20.93 -4.08 -10.71
C GLU A 372 -20.00 -5.28 -10.91
N SER A 373 -20.55 -6.39 -11.41
CA SER A 373 -19.79 -7.56 -11.78
C SER A 373 -18.86 -7.24 -12.94
N PRO A 374 -17.54 -7.52 -12.81
CA PRO A 374 -16.60 -7.40 -13.92
C PRO A 374 -16.92 -8.33 -15.10
N GLU A 375 -17.76 -9.36 -14.88
CA GLU A 375 -18.25 -10.26 -15.95
C GLU A 375 -19.08 -9.52 -17.00
N ARG A 376 -19.68 -8.39 -16.64
CA ARG A 376 -20.50 -7.56 -17.54
C ARG A 376 -19.68 -6.71 -18.51
N ILE A 377 -18.36 -6.64 -18.34
CA ILE A 377 -17.48 -5.85 -19.22
C ILE A 377 -17.25 -6.63 -20.53
N GLU A 378 -17.97 -6.26 -21.58
CA GLU A 378 -17.85 -6.90 -22.89
C GLU A 378 -16.62 -6.44 -23.67
N ALA A 379 -16.18 -5.19 -23.47
CA ALA A 379 -15.05 -4.64 -24.19
C ALA A 379 -13.73 -5.32 -23.80
N PRO A 380 -12.80 -5.52 -24.76
CA PRO A 380 -11.49 -6.06 -24.45
C PRO A 380 -10.70 -5.12 -23.54
N ILE A 381 -9.98 -5.69 -22.57
CA ILE A 381 -9.16 -4.92 -21.62
C ILE A 381 -7.68 -5.14 -21.92
N THR A 382 -6.98 -4.08 -22.33
CA THR A 382 -5.56 -4.14 -22.65
C THR A 382 -4.70 -3.87 -21.41
N PHE A 383 -4.20 -4.93 -20.78
CA PHE A 383 -3.35 -4.82 -19.58
C PHE A 383 -1.86 -4.59 -19.88
N GLY A 384 -1.41 -4.80 -21.12
CA GLY A 384 0.00 -4.82 -21.50
C GLY A 384 0.69 -6.13 -21.09
N GLY A 385 1.97 -6.29 -21.44
CA GLY A 385 2.72 -7.51 -21.16
C GLY A 385 2.52 -8.61 -22.21
N ASP A 386 2.66 -9.87 -21.79
CA ASP A 386 2.49 -11.04 -22.66
C ASP A 386 1.03 -11.15 -23.13
N PRO A 387 0.73 -11.03 -24.44
CA PRO A 387 -0.63 -11.10 -24.95
C PRO A 387 -1.24 -12.51 -24.83
N SER A 388 -0.43 -13.54 -24.61
CA SER A 388 -0.90 -14.93 -24.49
C SER A 388 -1.36 -15.29 -23.08
N PHE A 389 -1.09 -14.44 -22.08
CA PHE A 389 -1.35 -14.76 -20.67
C PHE A 389 -1.68 -13.52 -19.81
N PRO A 390 -2.67 -13.58 -18.91
CA PRO A 390 -3.74 -14.58 -18.78
C PRO A 390 -4.53 -14.86 -20.05
N THR A 391 -4.93 -16.12 -20.23
CA THR A 391 -5.88 -16.51 -21.29
C THR A 391 -7.26 -15.91 -21.02
N THR A 392 -8.12 -15.82 -22.05
CA THR A 392 -9.51 -15.34 -21.88
C THR A 392 -10.26 -16.13 -20.82
N LYS A 393 -10.08 -17.46 -20.77
CA LYS A 393 -10.74 -18.31 -19.78
C LYS A 393 -10.25 -18.00 -18.35
N LEU A 394 -8.94 -17.79 -18.16
CA LEU A 394 -8.39 -17.41 -16.86
C LEU A 394 -8.90 -16.02 -16.43
N ASP A 395 -8.95 -15.05 -17.36
CA ASP A 395 -9.50 -13.71 -17.10
C ASP A 395 -10.98 -13.76 -16.67
N GLN A 396 -11.80 -14.55 -17.37
CA GLN A 396 -13.21 -14.79 -16.99
C GLN A 396 -13.34 -15.41 -15.59
N THR A 397 -12.47 -16.36 -15.24
CA THR A 397 -12.44 -16.92 -13.89
C THR A 397 -12.07 -15.86 -12.85
N PHE A 398 -11.12 -14.96 -13.14
CA PHE A 398 -10.80 -13.86 -12.22
C PHE A 398 -11.97 -12.91 -11.98
N ARG A 399 -12.75 -12.58 -13.02
CA ARG A 399 -13.95 -11.73 -12.89
C ARG A 399 -14.99 -12.36 -11.97
N LYS A 400 -15.26 -13.66 -12.14
CA LYS A 400 -16.15 -14.45 -11.27
C LYS A 400 -15.69 -14.47 -9.82
N ILE A 401 -14.40 -14.75 -9.61
CA ILE A 401 -13.82 -14.78 -8.26
C ILE A 401 -13.93 -13.41 -7.59
N ALA A 402 -13.64 -12.32 -8.31
CA ALA A 402 -13.77 -10.97 -7.79
C ALA A 402 -15.23 -10.67 -7.38
N TRP A 403 -16.20 -10.97 -8.25
CA TRP A 403 -17.61 -10.74 -7.94
C TRP A 403 -18.07 -11.55 -6.73
N GLN A 404 -17.70 -12.83 -6.68
CA GLN A 404 -18.02 -13.70 -5.54
C GLN A 404 -17.40 -13.19 -4.23
N ALA A 405 -16.15 -12.73 -4.23
CA ALA A 405 -15.51 -12.19 -3.05
C ALA A 405 -16.24 -10.93 -2.55
N VAL A 406 -16.59 -10.05 -3.48
CA VAL A 406 -17.23 -8.77 -3.19
C VAL A 406 -18.64 -8.92 -2.64
N THR A 407 -19.50 -9.74 -3.27
CA THR A 407 -20.91 -9.89 -2.82
C THR A 407 -21.03 -10.66 -1.50
N LYS A 408 -20.10 -11.59 -1.23
CA LYS A 408 -20.11 -12.41 -0.01
C LYS A 408 -19.43 -11.74 1.18
N HIS A 409 -18.54 -10.77 0.97
CA HIS A 409 -17.88 -10.09 2.09
C HIS A 409 -18.87 -9.19 2.85
N PRO A 410 -18.96 -9.27 4.20
CA PRO A 410 -19.96 -8.53 4.97
C PRO A 410 -19.75 -7.02 4.92
N TYR A 411 -18.51 -6.56 4.73
CA TYR A 411 -18.15 -5.13 4.76
C TYR A 411 -17.76 -4.53 3.40
N SER A 412 -18.01 -5.22 2.29
CA SER A 412 -17.75 -4.64 0.95
C SER A 412 -18.74 -3.54 0.59
N GLY A 413 -19.96 -3.59 1.16
CA GLY A 413 -21.08 -2.71 0.78
C GLY A 413 -21.83 -3.15 -0.47
N VAL A 414 -21.50 -4.32 -1.05
CA VAL A 414 -22.11 -4.83 -2.27
C VAL A 414 -22.91 -6.11 -1.97
N LYS A 415 -24.14 -6.17 -2.52
CA LYS A 415 -25.06 -7.31 -2.45
C LYS A 415 -25.71 -7.50 -3.80
N ASP A 416 -25.92 -8.74 -4.20
CA ASP A 416 -26.48 -9.14 -5.50
C ASP A 416 -27.38 -10.35 -5.24
N GLU A 417 -28.54 -10.07 -4.66
CA GLU A 417 -29.52 -11.08 -4.24
C GLU A 417 -30.31 -11.61 -5.45
N ASP A 418 -30.49 -10.79 -6.49
CA ASP A 418 -31.20 -11.18 -7.72
C ASP A 418 -30.29 -11.83 -8.79
N GLY A 419 -28.97 -11.71 -8.64
CA GLY A 419 -27.98 -12.35 -9.49
C GLY A 419 -27.79 -11.66 -10.85
N ASP A 420 -28.20 -10.41 -11.00
CA ASP A 420 -28.07 -9.66 -12.25
C ASP A 420 -26.65 -9.08 -12.45
N GLY A 421 -25.79 -9.18 -11.43
CA GLY A 421 -24.43 -8.68 -11.44
C GLY A 421 -24.32 -7.18 -11.21
N ILE A 422 -25.33 -6.56 -10.59
CA ILE A 422 -25.36 -5.17 -10.14
C ILE A 422 -25.70 -5.18 -8.64
N SER A 423 -25.12 -4.24 -7.90
CA SER A 423 -25.36 -4.15 -6.47
C SER A 423 -26.80 -3.67 -6.18
N ASP A 424 -27.56 -4.40 -5.38
CA ASP A 424 -28.89 -4.02 -4.91
C ASP A 424 -28.88 -2.68 -4.15
N ASN A 425 -27.76 -2.40 -3.48
CA ASN A 425 -27.54 -1.14 -2.76
C ASN A 425 -27.35 0.06 -3.71
N HIS A 426 -27.03 -0.18 -4.98
CA HIS A 426 -26.83 0.88 -5.98
C HIS A 426 -28.17 1.51 -6.41
N GLN A 427 -29.30 0.79 -6.25
CA GLN A 427 -30.63 1.29 -6.63
C GLN A 427 -31.23 2.28 -5.61
N GLN A 428 -30.74 2.34 -4.37
CA GLN A 428 -31.33 3.19 -3.33
C GLN A 428 -30.95 4.68 -3.44
N HIS A 429 -29.92 5.04 -4.20
CA HIS A 429 -29.49 6.45 -4.36
C HIS A 429 -29.97 7.11 -5.67
N GLY A 430 -30.58 6.36 -6.60
CA GLY A 430 -31.09 6.90 -7.86
C GLY A 430 -32.46 7.58 -7.79
N ASN A 431 -33.18 7.47 -6.66
CA ASN A 431 -34.59 7.84 -6.56
C ASN A 431 -34.90 9.05 -5.66
N GLN A 432 -33.91 9.85 -5.25
CA GLN A 432 -34.14 11.05 -4.43
C GLN A 432 -34.08 12.39 -5.19
N SER A 433 -34.00 12.43 -6.53
CA SER A 433 -33.99 13.70 -7.28
C SER A 433 -35.29 14.04 -8.05
N THR A 434 -36.38 13.29 -7.86
CA THR A 434 -37.67 13.62 -8.50
C THR A 434 -38.80 13.59 -7.50
N GLY A 435 -39.04 14.70 -6.80
CA GLY A 435 -40.26 14.83 -6.02
C GLY A 435 -40.28 15.92 -4.95
N GLN A 436 -40.06 17.18 -5.32
CA GLN A 436 -40.83 18.30 -4.76
C GLN A 436 -40.50 19.61 -5.48
N THR A 437 -41.18 19.84 -6.60
CA THR A 437 -41.62 21.18 -6.99
C THR A 437 -43.12 21.09 -7.25
N ASP A 438 -43.83 22.04 -6.62
CA ASP A 438 -45.20 22.49 -6.83
C ASP A 438 -46.36 21.68 -6.23
N ALA A 439 -46.96 22.23 -5.17
CA ALA A 439 -48.32 22.79 -5.27
C ALA A 439 -48.75 23.58 -4.01
N LYS A 440 -49.08 24.86 -4.25
CA LYS A 440 -49.88 25.85 -3.50
C LYS A 440 -49.26 26.60 -2.32
#